data_AF-A0A4V2A469-F1
#
_entry.id   AF-A0A4V2A469-F1
#
_cell.length_a   1.000
_cell.length_b   1.000
_cell.length_c   1.000
_cell.angle_alpha   90.00
_cell.angle_beta   90.00
_cell.angle_gamma   90.00
#
_symmetry.space_group_name_H-M   'P 1'
#
loop_
_entity.id
_entity.type
_entity.pdbx_description
1 polymer ?
#
loop_
_entity_poly.entity_id
_entity_poly.type
_entity_poly.pdbx_seq_one_letter_code
_entity_poly.pdbx_strand_id
1 'polypeptide(L)'
;TAMVYPTLLAVIGDVAHPAWRGRAVGIYRVWRDSGYAVGAILGGVVADLMGLHAAVWVAAAVSAASALAVAVRMYETHPKPIRTSTERAPRG
;
A
#
# COMPACT_ATOMS: atom_id res chain seq x y z
N THR A 1 -9.55 15.27 0.86
CA THR A 1 -9.05 13.88 0.71
C THR A 1 -9.21 13.30 -0.70
N ALA A 2 -9.89 13.97 -1.65
CA ALA A 2 -10.19 13.45 -3.00
C ALA A 2 -9.00 13.36 -3.99
N MET A 3 -7.90 14.08 -3.76
CA MET A 3 -6.80 14.17 -4.75
C MET A 3 -5.67 13.15 -4.58
N VAL A 4 -5.65 12.35 -3.52
CA VAL A 4 -4.53 11.44 -3.19
C VAL A 4 -4.52 10.17 -4.07
N TYR A 5 -5.69 9.62 -4.35
CA TYR A 5 -5.83 8.44 -5.21
C TYR A 5 -5.39 8.68 -6.67
N PRO A 6 -5.78 9.79 -7.33
CA PRO A 6 -5.33 10.06 -8.69
C PRO A 6 -3.83 10.42 -8.77
N THR A 7 -3.25 11.05 -7.75
CA THR A 7 -1.80 11.33 -7.74
C THR A 7 -0.98 10.05 -7.63
N LEU A 8 -1.40 9.06 -6.82
CA LEU A 8 -0.71 7.77 -6.74
C LEU A 8 -0.74 7.02 -8.08
N LEU A 9 -1.90 7.02 -8.75
CA LEU A 9 -2.03 6.43 -10.09
C LEU A 9 -1.17 7.17 -11.13
N ALA A 10 -1.08 8.49 -11.05
CA ALA A 10 -0.27 9.31 -11.96
C ALA A 10 1.24 9.04 -11.80
N VAL A 11 1.74 8.91 -10.57
CA VAL A 11 3.16 8.61 -10.28
C VAL A 11 3.55 7.21 -10.73
N ILE A 12 2.67 6.21 -10.56
CA ILE A 12 2.88 4.85 -11.10
C ILE A 12 2.90 4.86 -12.63
N GLY A 13 2.07 5.71 -13.24
CA GLY A 13 2.10 5.99 -14.66
C GLY A 13 3.44 6.60 -15.08
N ASP A 14 3.93 7.61 -14.39
CA ASP A 14 5.13 8.36 -14.81
C ASP A 14 6.41 7.50 -14.77
N VAL A 15 6.55 6.62 -13.76
CA VAL A 15 7.74 5.79 -13.51
C VAL A 15 7.81 4.51 -14.36
N ALA A 16 6.68 3.96 -14.82
CA ALA A 16 6.69 2.74 -15.64
C ALA A 16 6.98 3.05 -17.12
N HIS A 17 7.77 2.22 -17.81
CA HIS A 17 8.02 2.38 -19.26
C HIS A 17 6.68 2.36 -20.05
N PRO A 18 6.47 3.22 -21.07
CA PRO A 18 5.17 3.43 -21.73
C PRO A 18 4.45 2.15 -22.20
N ALA A 19 5.21 1.12 -22.54
CA ALA A 19 4.68 -0.16 -22.99
C ALA A 19 3.92 -0.95 -21.90
N TRP A 20 4.24 -0.79 -20.61
CA TRP A 20 3.76 -1.70 -19.55
C TRP A 20 2.87 -1.02 -18.49
N ARG A 21 2.65 0.30 -18.59
CA ARG A 21 1.83 1.14 -17.69
C ARG A 21 0.41 0.59 -17.48
N GLY A 22 -0.29 0.28 -18.59
CA GLY A 22 -1.66 -0.25 -18.53
C GLY A 22 -1.75 -1.60 -17.81
N ARG A 23 -0.72 -2.44 -17.96
CA ARG A 23 -0.65 -3.77 -17.32
C ARG A 23 -0.37 -3.65 -15.82
N ALA A 24 0.52 -2.75 -15.42
CA ALA A 24 0.81 -2.49 -14.00
C ALA A 24 -0.41 -1.94 -13.25
N VAL A 25 -1.11 -0.95 -13.83
CA VAL A 25 -2.36 -0.42 -13.25
C VAL A 25 -3.45 -1.49 -13.22
N GLY A 26 -3.57 -2.30 -14.28
CA GLY A 26 -4.51 -3.42 -14.33
C GLY A 26 -4.26 -4.46 -13.24
N ILE A 27 -3.01 -4.88 -13.03
CA ILE A 27 -2.63 -5.83 -11.98
C ILE A 27 -2.93 -5.26 -10.59
N TYR A 28 -2.58 -4.00 -10.34
CA TYR A 28 -2.88 -3.35 -9.06
C TYR A 28 -4.39 -3.27 -8.79
N ARG A 29 -5.17 -2.91 -9.82
CA ARG A 29 -6.62 -2.82 -9.75
C ARG A 29 -7.25 -4.18 -9.44
N VAL A 30 -6.83 -5.23 -10.15
CA VAL A 30 -7.33 -6.60 -9.93
C VAL A 30 -7.07 -7.04 -8.50
N TRP A 31 -5.83 -6.90 -8.01
CA TRP A 31 -5.51 -7.27 -6.63
C TRP A 31 -6.35 -6.51 -5.60
N ARG A 32 -6.53 -5.20 -5.81
CA ARG A 32 -7.35 -4.37 -4.92
C ARG A 32 -8.82 -4.80 -4.93
N ASP A 33 -9.40 -4.97 -6.11
CA ASP A 33 -10.82 -5.26 -6.26
C ASP A 33 -11.13 -6.71 -5.82
N SER A 34 -10.21 -7.66 -6.04
CA SER A 34 -10.29 -9.01 -5.47
C SER A 34 -10.25 -9.01 -3.94
N GLY A 35 -9.44 -8.16 -3.32
CA GLY A 35 -9.40 -8.01 -1.86
C GLY A 35 -10.76 -7.57 -1.28
N TYR A 36 -11.44 -6.63 -1.94
CA TYR A 36 -12.78 -6.21 -1.53
C TYR A 36 -13.80 -7.34 -1.66
N ALA A 37 -13.80 -8.06 -2.78
CA ALA A 37 -14.74 -9.16 -3.01
C ALA A 37 -14.54 -10.29 -1.98
N VAL A 38 -13.28 -10.73 -1.80
CA VAL A 38 -12.95 -11.80 -0.85
C VAL A 38 -13.26 -11.37 0.58
N GLY A 39 -12.88 -10.15 0.97
CA GLY A 39 -13.12 -9.62 2.31
C GLY A 39 -14.62 -9.48 2.63
N ALA A 40 -15.43 -9.05 1.67
CA ALA A 40 -16.88 -8.94 1.86
C ALA A 40 -17.53 -10.32 2.05
N ILE A 41 -17.13 -11.32 1.27
CA ILE A 41 -17.64 -12.70 1.39
C ILE A 41 -17.22 -13.28 2.74
N LEU A 42 -15.94 -13.18 3.09
CA LEU A 42 -15.41 -13.70 4.36
C LEU A 42 -16.06 -13.01 5.56
N GLY A 43 -16.17 -11.69 5.53
CA GLY A 43 -16.80 -10.89 6.59
C GLY A 43 -18.27 -11.23 6.76
N GLY A 44 -19.03 -11.37 5.67
CA GLY A 44 -20.44 -11.75 5.68
C GLY A 44 -20.64 -13.15 6.27
N VAL A 45 -19.91 -14.15 5.75
CA VAL A 45 -20.01 -15.54 6.25
C VAL A 45 -19.64 -15.64 7.74
N VAL A 46 -18.56 -14.96 8.17
CA VAL A 46 -18.17 -14.96 9.59
C VAL A 46 -19.21 -14.24 10.44
N ALA A 47 -19.75 -13.12 9.98
CA ALA A 47 -20.79 -12.38 10.70
C ALA A 47 -22.07 -13.21 10.85
N ASP A 48 -22.46 -13.95 9.82
CA ASP A 48 -23.67 -14.78 9.82
C ASP A 48 -23.53 -16.00 10.76
N LEU A 49 -22.35 -16.61 10.82
CA LEU A 49 -22.12 -17.83 11.61
C LEU A 49 -21.72 -17.57 13.06
N MET A 50 -20.92 -16.53 13.30
CA MET A 50 -20.26 -16.28 14.60
C MET A 50 -20.59 -14.90 15.18
N GLY A 51 -21.43 -14.12 14.50
CA GLY A 51 -21.82 -12.78 14.91
C GLY A 51 -20.81 -11.70 14.52
N LEU A 52 -21.24 -10.44 14.64
CA LEU A 52 -20.48 -9.27 14.18
C LEU A 52 -19.13 -9.10 14.89
N HIS A 53 -19.06 -9.48 16.18
CA HIS A 53 -17.81 -9.40 16.95
C HIS A 53 -16.71 -10.29 16.36
N ALA A 54 -17.05 -11.51 15.92
CA ALA A 54 -16.08 -12.41 15.30
C ALA A 54 -15.57 -11.86 13.97
N ALA A 55 -16.45 -11.25 13.16
CA ALA A 55 -16.08 -10.65 11.88
C ALA A 55 -15.06 -9.50 12.06
N VAL A 56 -15.23 -8.67 13.10
CA VAL A 56 -14.28 -7.60 13.44
C VAL A 56 -12.92 -8.17 13.83
N TRP A 57 -12.88 -9.21 14.65
CA TRP A 57 -11.64 -9.86 15.05
C TRP A 57 -10.92 -10.53 13.88
N VAL A 58 -11.66 -11.14 12.95
CA VAL A 58 -11.09 -11.70 11.71
C VAL A 58 -10.49 -10.59 10.84
N ALA A 59 -11.19 -9.47 10.66
CA ALA A 59 -10.66 -8.32 9.92
C ALA A 59 -9.38 -7.75 10.55
N ALA A 60 -9.35 -7.68 11.89
CA ALA A 60 -8.17 -7.24 12.64
C ALA A 60 -6.99 -8.21 12.47
N ALA A 61 -7.22 -9.52 12.54
CA ALA A 61 -6.20 -10.54 12.34
C ALA A 61 -5.60 -10.49 10.93
N VAL A 62 -6.44 -10.36 9.90
CA VAL A 62 -5.99 -10.24 8.50
C VAL A 62 -5.17 -8.96 8.29
N SER A 63 -5.58 -7.84 8.90
CA SER A 63 -4.84 -6.57 8.82
C SER A 63 -3.48 -6.67 9.51
N ALA A 64 -3.44 -7.26 10.71
CA ALA A 64 -2.20 -7.46 11.46
C ALA A 64 -1.23 -8.42 10.73
N ALA A 65 -1.74 -9.51 10.16
CA ALA A 65 -0.94 -10.43 9.36
C ALA A 65 -0.35 -9.75 8.12
N SER A 66 -1.13 -8.88 7.47
CA SER A 66 -0.67 -8.09 6.33
C SER A 66 0.40 -7.08 6.73
N ALA A 67 0.21 -6.36 7.83
CA ALA A 67 1.20 -5.44 8.37
C ALA A 67 2.51 -6.16 8.74
N LEU A 68 2.42 -7.33 9.37
CA LEU A 68 3.58 -8.16 9.68
C LEU A 68 4.29 -8.63 8.41
N ALA A 69 3.54 -9.09 7.40
CA ALA A 69 4.11 -9.49 6.12
C ALA A 69 4.87 -8.33 5.44
N VAL A 70 4.31 -7.12 5.46
CA VAL A 70 4.98 -5.91 4.95
C VAL A 70 6.23 -5.59 5.77
N ALA A 71 6.13 -5.60 7.10
CA ALA A 71 7.26 -5.32 7.99
C ALA A 71 8.42 -6.29 7.79
N VAL A 72 8.14 -7.56 7.48
CA VAL A 72 9.17 -8.57 7.21
C VAL A 72 9.71 -8.49 5.78
N ARG A 73 8.87 -8.16 4.79
CA ARG A 73 9.24 -8.20 3.36
C ARG A 73 9.77 -6.88 2.81
N MET A 74 9.40 -5.75 3.39
CA MET A 74 9.74 -4.42 2.87
C MET A 74 10.88 -3.83 3.71
N TYR A 75 12.12 -4.04 3.24
CA TYR A 75 13.29 -3.40 3.83
C TYR A 75 13.34 -1.91 3.45
N GLU A 76 13.55 -1.06 4.46
CA GLU A 76 13.68 0.39 4.31
C GLU A 76 14.72 0.74 3.23
N THR A 77 14.28 1.37 2.15
CA THR A 77 15.12 1.64 0.96
C THR A 77 15.46 3.12 0.80
N HIS A 78 15.06 3.98 1.74
CA HIS A 78 15.39 5.41 1.71
C HIS A 78 16.81 5.66 2.26
N PRO A 79 17.76 6.16 1.45
CA PRO A 79 19.02 6.67 1.96
C PRO A 79 18.73 7.95 2.75
N LYS A 80 19.29 8.07 3.97
CA LYS A 80 19.28 9.33 4.71
C LYS A 80 19.83 10.45 3.81
N PRO A 81 19.12 11.58 3.63
CA PRO A 81 19.67 12.69 2.85
C PRO A 81 20.94 13.16 3.57
N ILE A 82 22.07 13.04 2.88
CA ILE A 82 23.34 13.62 3.30
C ILE A 82 23.07 15.13 3.39
N ARG A 83 22.98 15.66 4.62
CA ARG A 83 23.03 17.10 4.84
C ARG A 83 24.40 17.56 4.40
N THR A 84 24.52 18.05 3.17
CA THR A 84 25.74 18.70 2.70
C THR A 84 25.91 19.98 3.52
N SER A 85 26.81 19.94 4.51
CA SER A 85 27.29 21.12 5.21
C SER A 85 28.19 21.91 4.25
N THR A 86 27.60 22.66 3.32
CA THR A 86 28.33 23.58 2.43
C THR A 86 28.41 24.98 3.02
N GLU A 87 28.29 25.14 4.33
CA GLU A 87 28.57 26.41 5.01
C GLU A 87 29.91 26.33 5.75
N ARG A 88 30.98 26.24 4.97
CA ARG A 88 32.33 26.64 5.41
C ARG A 88 33.11 27.10 4.18
N ALA A 89 32.85 28.32 3.74
CA ALA A 89 33.82 29.08 2.97
C ALA A 89 34.61 29.96 3.97
N PRO A 90 35.88 29.68 4.25
CA PRO A 90 36.75 30.61 4.96
C PRO A 90 37.31 31.64 3.96
N ARG A 91 37.16 32.92 4.34
CA ARG A 91 38.02 34.09 4.11
C ARG A 91 38.78 34.22 2.77
N GLY A 92 38.47 35.31 2.07
CA GLY A 92 39.37 36.10 1.23
C GLY A 92 38.97 37.56 1.34
#